data_AF-A0A7V3HZI0-F1
#
_entry.id   AF-A0A7V3HZI0-F1
#
_cell.length_a   1.000
_cell.length_b   1.000
_cell.length_c   1.000
_cell.angle_alpha   90.00
_cell.angle_beta   90.00
_cell.angle_gamma   90.00
#
_symmetry.space_group_name_H-M   'P 1'
#
loop_
_entity.id
_entity.type
_entity.pdbx_description
1 polymer ?
#
loop_
_entity_poly.entity_id
_entity_poly.type
_entity_poly.pdbx_seq_one_letter_code
_entity_poly.pdbx_strand_id
1 'polypeptide(L)'
;MEDYRAAGARQGRDLLRVAFEPGVVALGVIAALTLLELLIANSGMTGAPGAIASMWLGVHQVPVFIGGHELGVMPLLPVLLMVWGTARSTARATSPYSSWLVVRWVVASALGGPLLMAAIALAVIHDASTVLTELETPNALRAFVSVLVVHAIGAAIGVWSR
;
A
#
# COMPACT_ATOMS: atom_id res chain seq x y z
N MET A 1 21.93 10.67 -28.20
CA MET A 1 22.14 9.80 -27.00
C MET A 1 21.44 10.39 -25.77
N GLU A 2 21.35 11.72 -25.63
CA GLU A 2 20.61 12.39 -24.54
C GLU A 2 19.10 12.17 -24.57
N ASP A 3 18.46 12.11 -25.74
CA ASP A 3 17.00 11.90 -25.85
C ASP A 3 16.55 10.55 -25.28
N TYR A 4 17.35 9.50 -25.47
CA TYR A 4 17.09 8.17 -24.90
C TYR A 4 17.23 8.16 -23.37
N ARG A 5 18.20 8.89 -22.82
CA ARG A 5 18.37 9.04 -21.37
C ARG A 5 17.18 9.77 -20.75
N ALA A 6 16.73 10.84 -21.39
CA ALA A 6 15.58 11.61 -20.93
C ALA A 6 14.27 10.78 -21.01
N ALA A 7 14.09 9.98 -22.06
CA ALA A 7 12.95 9.06 -22.19
C ALA A 7 12.94 7.97 -21.11
N GLY A 8 14.09 7.32 -20.87
CA GLY A 8 14.24 6.32 -19.82
C GLY A 8 13.98 6.88 -18.42
N ALA A 9 14.45 8.09 -18.13
CA ALA A 9 14.20 8.75 -16.83
C ALA A 9 12.71 9.06 -16.60
N ARG A 10 11.97 9.46 -17.66
CA ARG A 10 10.51 9.65 -17.58
C ARG A 10 9.79 8.34 -17.29
N GLN A 11 10.13 7.28 -18.02
CA GLN A 11 9.52 5.97 -17.82
C GLN A 11 9.81 5.40 -16.43
N GLY A 12 11.05 5.48 -15.94
CA GLY A 12 11.40 5.04 -14.59
C GLY A 12 10.61 5.77 -13.50
N ARG A 13 10.45 7.10 -13.64
CA ARG A 13 9.63 7.88 -12.70
C ARG A 13 8.16 7.48 -12.73
N ASP A 14 7.60 7.19 -13.89
CA ASP A 14 6.20 6.77 -14.02
C ASP A 14 6.00 5.40 -13.36
N LEU A 15 6.94 4.47 -13.53
CA LEU A 15 6.93 3.17 -12.84
C LEU A 15 7.01 3.31 -11.31
N LEU A 16 7.88 4.20 -10.80
CA LEU A 16 7.97 4.49 -9.37
C LEU A 16 6.68 5.08 -8.81
N ARG A 17 6.05 6.00 -9.56
CA ARG A 17 4.74 6.56 -9.17
C ARG A 17 3.67 5.49 -9.13
N VAL A 18 3.59 4.63 -10.14
CA VAL A 18 2.67 3.49 -10.15
C VAL A 18 2.87 2.58 -8.94
N ALA A 19 4.13 2.31 -8.58
CA ALA A 19 4.48 1.43 -7.48
C ALA A 19 4.11 2.00 -6.11
N PHE A 20 4.37 3.28 -5.86
CA PHE A 20 4.32 3.82 -4.50
C PHE A 20 3.25 4.88 -4.28
N GLU A 21 2.77 5.58 -5.30
CA GLU A 21 1.89 6.75 -5.11
C GLU A 21 0.60 6.41 -4.35
N PRO A 22 -0.21 5.39 -4.72
CA PRO A 22 -1.41 5.06 -3.96
C PRO A 22 -1.10 4.65 -2.51
N GLY A 23 -0.09 3.81 -2.32
CA GLY A 23 0.29 3.29 -1.01
C GLY A 23 0.86 4.36 -0.07
N VAL A 24 1.71 5.25 -0.59
CA VAL A 24 2.33 6.35 0.18
C VAL A 24 1.30 7.42 0.51
N VAL A 25 0.39 7.75 -0.40
CA VAL A 25 -0.71 8.68 -0.10
C VAL A 25 -1.59 8.12 1.01
N ALA A 26 -1.99 6.85 0.92
CA ALA A 26 -2.75 6.20 1.98
C ALA A 26 -1.99 6.18 3.31
N LEU A 27 -0.71 5.83 3.30
CA LEU A 27 0.15 5.82 4.49
C LEU A 27 0.27 7.22 5.12
N GLY A 28 0.42 8.26 4.30
CA GLY A 28 0.48 9.65 4.78
C GLY A 28 -0.82 10.10 5.43
N VAL A 29 -1.98 9.75 4.85
CA VAL A 29 -3.29 10.02 5.45
C VAL A 29 -3.46 9.28 6.77
N ILE A 30 -3.14 7.98 6.81
CA ILE A 30 -3.21 7.16 8.02
C ILE A 30 -2.31 7.75 9.11
N ALA A 31 -1.06 8.10 8.77
CA ALA A 31 -0.13 8.71 9.70
C ALA A 31 -0.65 10.04 10.26
N ALA A 32 -1.17 10.92 9.40
CA ALA A 32 -1.73 12.19 9.82
C ALA A 32 -2.92 12.00 10.77
N LEU A 33 -3.85 11.11 10.44
CA LEU A 33 -5.02 10.82 11.29
C LEU A 33 -4.61 10.20 12.64
N THR A 34 -3.72 9.21 12.62
CA THR A 34 -3.25 8.54 13.84
C THR A 34 -2.55 9.53 14.77
N LEU A 35 -1.65 10.35 14.24
CA LEU A 35 -0.92 11.34 15.05
C LEU A 35 -1.85 12.43 15.58
N LEU A 36 -2.82 12.87 14.77
CA LEU A 36 -3.84 13.82 15.20
C LEU A 36 -4.71 13.25 16.32
N GLU A 37 -5.15 12.00 16.20
CA GLU A 37 -5.93 11.32 17.24
C GLU A 37 -5.13 11.22 18.55
N LEU A 38 -3.88 10.75 18.49
CA LEU A 38 -3.02 10.67 19.66
C LEU A 38 -2.80 12.05 20.30
N LEU A 39 -2.65 13.11 19.51
CA LEU A 39 -2.52 14.48 20.00
C LEU A 39 -3.80 14.95 20.71
N ILE A 40 -4.96 14.78 20.07
CA ILE A 40 -6.27 15.17 20.63
C ILE A 40 -6.56 14.39 21.92
N ALA A 41 -6.25 13.10 21.93
CA ALA A 41 -6.40 12.21 23.07
C ALA A 41 -5.32 12.39 24.15
N ASN A 42 -4.35 13.30 23.94
CA ASN A 42 -3.18 13.49 24.81
C ASN A 42 -2.50 12.16 25.17
N SER A 43 -2.36 11.29 24.17
CA SER A 43 -1.85 9.93 24.29
C SER A 43 -0.37 9.85 23.93
N GLY A 44 0.31 8.83 24.46
CA GLY A 44 1.73 8.59 24.14
C GLY A 44 1.95 8.20 22.67
N MET A 45 3.05 8.65 22.08
CA MET A 45 3.38 8.38 20.66
C MET A 45 4.15 7.07 20.44
N THR A 46 4.53 6.36 21.50
CA THR A 46 5.38 5.15 21.42
C THR A 46 4.80 4.09 20.48
N GLY A 47 3.48 3.90 20.47
CA GLY A 47 2.82 2.92 19.60
C GLY A 47 2.43 3.42 18.22
N ALA A 48 2.70 4.69 17.88
CA ALA A 48 2.26 5.28 16.62
C ALA A 48 2.80 4.53 15.38
N PRO A 49 4.07 4.12 15.29
CA PRO A 49 4.58 3.41 14.11
C PRO A 49 3.87 2.06 13.89
N GLY A 50 3.69 1.28 14.95
CA GLY A 50 2.98 0.00 14.92
C GLY A 50 1.51 0.16 14.55
N ALA A 51 0.84 1.18 15.09
CA ALA A 51 -0.54 1.51 14.75
C ALA A 51 -0.69 1.93 13.28
N ILE A 52 0.17 2.82 12.77
CA ILE A 52 0.16 3.29 11.38
C ILE A 52 0.38 2.11 10.42
N ALA A 53 1.36 1.26 10.70
CA ALA A 53 1.63 0.07 9.90
C ALA A 53 0.44 -0.91 9.93
N SER A 54 -0.16 -1.13 11.10
CA SER A 54 -1.34 -1.99 11.26
C SER A 54 -2.55 -1.47 10.51
N MET A 55 -2.82 -0.15 10.56
CA MET A 55 -3.89 0.49 9.80
C MET A 55 -3.64 0.38 8.29
N TRP A 56 -2.40 0.51 7.83
CA TRP A 56 -2.06 0.34 6.41
C TRP A 56 -2.33 -1.09 5.92
N LEU A 57 -2.00 -2.10 6.72
CA LEU A 57 -2.40 -3.49 6.45
C LEU A 57 -3.93 -3.66 6.53
N GLY A 58 -4.58 -2.99 7.47
CA GLY A 58 -6.04 -2.97 7.63
C GLY A 58 -6.79 -2.42 6.40
N VAL A 59 -6.23 -1.40 5.73
CA VAL A 59 -6.74 -0.90 4.43
C VAL A 59 -6.77 -1.98 3.36
N HIS A 60 -5.95 -3.02 3.49
CA HIS A 60 -5.92 -4.18 2.60
C HIS A 60 -6.70 -5.37 3.15
N GLN A 61 -7.54 -5.21 4.17
CA GLN A 61 -8.31 -6.30 4.79
C GLN A 61 -7.41 -7.41 5.38
N VAL A 62 -6.23 -7.03 5.86
CA VAL A 62 -5.45 -7.90 6.73
C VAL A 62 -6.07 -7.83 8.13
N PRO A 63 -6.41 -8.97 8.75
CA PRO A 63 -6.93 -8.95 10.11
C PRO A 63 -5.93 -8.38 11.08
N VAL A 64 -6.42 -7.57 12.00
CA VAL A 64 -5.65 -7.02 13.12
C VAL A 64 -6.26 -7.56 14.39
N PHE A 65 -5.41 -8.10 15.26
CA PHE A 65 -5.81 -8.65 16.55
C PHE A 65 -5.31 -7.74 17.67
N ILE A 66 -6.18 -7.51 18.67
CA ILE A 66 -5.82 -6.80 19.90
C ILE A 66 -6.29 -7.65 21.07
N GLY A 67 -5.36 -8.03 21.95
CA GLY A 67 -5.66 -8.87 23.10
C GLY A 67 -6.33 -10.21 22.74
N GLY A 68 -5.92 -10.84 21.63
CA GLY A 68 -6.49 -12.10 21.14
C GLY A 68 -7.84 -12.00 20.41
N HIS A 69 -8.42 -10.80 20.27
CA HIS A 69 -9.67 -10.59 19.55
C HIS A 69 -9.43 -9.90 18.20
N GLU A 70 -10.04 -10.44 17.14
CA GLU A 70 -10.03 -9.81 15.82
C GLU A 70 -10.84 -8.51 15.87
N LEU A 71 -10.23 -7.41 15.45
CA LEU A 71 -10.97 -6.19 15.13
C LEU A 71 -11.91 -6.53 13.98
N GLY A 72 -13.22 -6.37 14.20
CA GLY A 72 -14.28 -6.82 13.30
C GLY A 72 -14.20 -6.26 11.87
N VAL A 73 -15.23 -6.51 11.06
CA VAL A 73 -15.21 -6.20 9.61
C VAL A 73 -14.73 -4.77 9.33
N MET A 74 -13.58 -4.68 8.67
CA MET A 74 -12.95 -3.41 8.32
C MET A 74 -13.75 -2.72 7.20
N PRO A 75 -13.90 -1.39 7.23
CA PRO A 75 -14.68 -0.67 6.22
C PRO A 75 -14.12 -0.95 4.82
N LEU A 76 -15.00 -1.13 3.83
CA LEU A 76 -14.60 -1.43 2.45
C LEU A 76 -14.09 -0.21 1.68
N LEU A 77 -14.50 1.00 2.10
CA LEU A 77 -14.16 2.24 1.39
C LEU A 77 -12.63 2.43 1.19
N PRO A 78 -11.76 2.24 2.20
CA PRO A 78 -10.31 2.33 1.99
C PRO A 78 -9.77 1.34 0.96
N VAL A 79 -10.30 0.10 0.92
CA VAL A 79 -9.91 -0.91 -0.08
C VAL A 79 -10.27 -0.42 -1.48
N LEU A 80 -11.50 0.08 -1.65
CA LEU A 80 -11.98 0.60 -2.94
C LEU A 80 -11.15 1.80 -3.41
N LEU A 81 -10.73 2.68 -2.50
CA LEU A 81 -9.84 3.79 -2.81
C LEU A 81 -8.45 3.31 -3.25
N MET A 82 -7.90 2.24 -2.66
CA MET A 82 -6.65 1.64 -3.09
C MET A 82 -6.74 0.99 -4.48
N VAL A 83 -7.82 0.26 -4.74
CA VAL A 83 -8.12 -0.30 -6.07
C VAL A 83 -8.21 0.83 -7.10
N TRP A 84 -8.99 1.88 -6.80
CA TRP A 84 -9.17 3.04 -7.68
C TRP A 84 -7.85 3.78 -7.93
N GLY A 85 -7.05 4.04 -6.88
CA GLY A 85 -5.76 4.71 -7.00
C GLY A 85 -4.80 3.92 -7.88
N THR A 86 -4.71 2.61 -7.67
CA THR A 86 -3.88 1.71 -8.47
C THR A 86 -4.35 1.64 -9.92
N ALA A 87 -5.65 1.55 -10.15
CA ALA A 87 -6.24 1.59 -11.49
C ALA A 87 -5.93 2.91 -12.20
N ARG A 88 -6.10 4.05 -11.52
CA ARG A 88 -5.81 5.37 -12.09
C ARG A 88 -4.34 5.53 -12.44
N SER A 89 -3.42 5.09 -11.58
CA SER A 89 -1.99 5.19 -11.81
C SER A 89 -1.52 4.29 -12.96
N THR A 90 -1.93 3.02 -12.96
CA THR A 90 -1.58 2.06 -14.03
C THR A 90 -2.15 2.47 -15.38
N ALA A 91 -3.39 2.94 -15.40
CA ALA A 91 -3.98 3.51 -16.59
C ALA A 91 -3.13 4.70 -17.06
N ARG A 92 -2.78 5.67 -16.20
CA ARG A 92 -1.99 6.85 -16.63
C ARG A 92 -0.61 6.49 -17.20
N ALA A 93 -0.03 5.38 -16.76
CA ALA A 93 1.26 4.88 -17.25
C ALA A 93 1.15 4.01 -18.53
N THR A 94 -0.06 3.78 -19.05
CA THR A 94 -0.31 2.95 -20.25
C THR A 94 -1.20 3.68 -21.28
N SER A 95 -1.14 3.21 -22.52
CA SER A 95 -1.82 3.74 -23.70
C SER A 95 -2.23 2.57 -24.62
N PRO A 96 -3.25 2.72 -25.50
CA PRO A 96 -3.60 1.73 -26.52
C PRO A 96 -2.42 1.25 -27.38
N TYR A 97 -1.38 2.08 -27.52
CA TYR A 97 -0.19 1.80 -28.31
C TYR A 97 1.02 1.35 -27.45
N SER A 98 0.83 1.16 -26.14
CA SER A 98 1.89 0.67 -25.27
C SER A 98 2.32 -0.73 -25.68
N SER A 99 3.63 -0.94 -25.82
CA SER A 99 4.15 -2.28 -26.06
C SER A 99 3.88 -3.19 -24.87
N TRP A 100 3.80 -4.49 -25.14
CA TRP A 100 3.61 -5.52 -24.12
C TRP A 100 4.59 -5.35 -22.95
N LEU A 101 5.86 -5.04 -23.26
CA LEU A 101 6.92 -4.91 -22.25
C LEU A 101 6.65 -3.75 -21.29
N VAL A 102 6.13 -2.63 -21.79
CA VAL A 102 5.74 -1.48 -20.96
C VAL A 102 4.61 -1.89 -20.03
N VAL A 103 3.58 -2.55 -20.54
CA VAL A 103 2.44 -3.02 -19.72
C VAL A 103 2.91 -3.97 -18.63
N ARG A 104 3.80 -4.94 -18.94
CA ARG A 104 4.36 -5.82 -17.90
C ARG A 104 5.07 -5.02 -16.81
N TRP A 105 5.92 -4.06 -17.17
CA TRP A 105 6.65 -3.29 -16.16
C TRP A 105 5.72 -2.43 -15.31
N VAL A 106 4.67 -1.84 -15.89
CA VAL A 106 3.64 -1.12 -15.14
C VAL A 106 2.93 -2.03 -14.14
N VAL A 107 2.50 -3.22 -14.58
CA VAL A 107 1.87 -4.21 -13.68
C VAL A 107 2.84 -4.67 -12.60
N ALA A 108 4.08 -5.03 -12.98
CA ALA A 108 5.09 -5.46 -12.03
C ALA A 108 5.39 -4.37 -10.97
N SER A 109 5.44 -3.10 -11.38
CA SER A 109 5.58 -1.96 -10.47
C SER A 109 4.37 -1.81 -9.55
N ALA A 110 3.15 -1.89 -10.10
CA ALA A 110 1.90 -1.76 -9.34
C ALA A 110 1.74 -2.84 -8.26
N LEU A 111 2.37 -4.00 -8.44
CA LEU A 111 2.38 -5.08 -7.46
C LEU A 111 3.61 -5.02 -6.54
N GLY A 112 4.79 -4.76 -7.09
CA GLY A 112 6.05 -4.83 -6.35
C GLY A 112 6.18 -3.76 -5.27
N GLY A 113 5.80 -2.51 -5.57
CA GLY A 113 5.86 -1.41 -4.59
C GLY A 113 5.03 -1.68 -3.34
N PRO A 114 3.73 -1.99 -3.48
CA PRO A 114 2.87 -2.29 -2.33
C PRO A 114 3.29 -3.54 -1.57
N LEU A 115 3.79 -4.59 -2.23
CA LEU A 115 4.33 -5.77 -1.53
C LEU A 115 5.58 -5.44 -0.72
N LEU A 116 6.46 -4.58 -1.23
CA LEU A 116 7.60 -4.07 -0.44
C LEU A 116 7.10 -3.29 0.78
N MET A 117 6.10 -2.42 0.61
CA MET A 117 5.50 -1.69 1.71
C MET A 117 4.86 -2.62 2.75
N ALA A 118 4.21 -3.71 2.31
CA ALA A 118 3.66 -4.73 3.20
C ALA A 118 4.75 -5.43 4.03
N ALA A 119 5.88 -5.77 3.40
CA ALA A 119 7.02 -6.34 4.12
C ALA A 119 7.56 -5.38 5.19
N ILE A 120 7.67 -4.09 4.87
CA ILE A 120 8.10 -3.06 5.82
C ILE A 120 7.08 -2.91 6.94
N ALA A 121 5.78 -2.86 6.62
CA ALA A 121 4.72 -2.75 7.62
C ALA A 121 4.74 -3.94 8.60
N LEU A 122 4.86 -5.17 8.09
CA LEU A 122 5.01 -6.36 8.93
C LEU A 122 6.25 -6.29 9.82
N ALA A 123 7.40 -5.84 9.29
CA ALA A 123 8.62 -5.67 10.07
C ALA A 123 8.45 -4.63 11.18
N VAL A 124 7.81 -3.49 10.90
CA VAL A 124 7.51 -2.43 11.89
C VAL A 124 6.55 -2.92 12.96
N ILE A 125 5.50 -3.67 12.60
CA ILE A 125 4.57 -4.24 13.58
C ILE A 125 5.27 -5.28 14.44
N HIS A 126 6.11 -6.11 13.83
CA HIS A 126 6.88 -7.11 14.55
C HIS A 126 7.79 -6.47 15.60
N ASP A 127 8.53 -5.42 15.21
CA ASP A 127 9.34 -4.62 16.13
C ASP A 127 8.49 -4.01 17.25
N ALA A 128 7.38 -3.36 16.90
CA ALA A 128 6.47 -2.74 17.87
C ALA A 128 5.85 -3.76 18.85
N SER A 129 5.54 -4.98 18.40
CA SER A 129 4.96 -6.04 19.24
C SER A 129 5.88 -6.51 20.37
N THR A 130 7.20 -6.28 20.25
CA THR A 130 8.15 -6.61 21.32
C THR A 130 8.03 -5.67 22.52
N VAL A 131 7.52 -4.45 22.31
CA VAL A 131 7.31 -3.43 23.35
C VAL A 131 5.85 -3.34 23.76
N LEU A 132 4.93 -3.50 22.80
CA LEU A 132 3.48 -3.46 23.00
C LEU A 132 2.91 -4.88 22.99
N THR A 133 2.85 -5.51 24.17
CA THR A 133 2.52 -6.94 24.29
C THR A 133 1.09 -7.30 23.89
N GLU A 134 0.19 -6.32 23.75
CA GLU A 134 -1.19 -6.53 23.28
C GLU A 134 -1.32 -6.50 21.75
N LEU A 135 -0.28 -6.03 21.04
CA LEU A 135 -0.24 -5.95 19.58
C LEU A 135 0.34 -7.24 19.00
N GLU A 136 -0.43 -7.93 18.17
CA GLU A 136 0.03 -9.16 17.52
C GLU A 136 0.57 -8.89 16.11
N THR A 137 1.63 -9.61 15.72
CA THR A 137 2.12 -9.56 14.34
C THR A 137 1.19 -10.38 13.42
N PRO A 138 0.60 -9.77 12.37
CA PRO A 138 -0.28 -10.49 11.46
C PRO A 138 0.44 -11.62 10.70
N ASN A 139 -0.32 -12.61 10.25
CA ASN A 139 0.21 -13.65 9.37
C ASN A 139 0.76 -13.04 8.06
N ALA A 140 2.06 -13.19 7.83
CA ALA A 140 2.75 -12.57 6.70
C ALA A 140 2.17 -12.99 5.35
N LEU A 141 1.92 -14.30 5.14
CA LEU A 141 1.36 -14.81 3.88
C LEU A 141 -0.01 -14.18 3.59
N ARG A 142 -0.89 -14.13 4.60
CA ARG A 142 -2.21 -13.49 4.48
C ARG A 142 -2.06 -12.02 4.13
N ALA A 143 -1.14 -11.30 4.77
CA ALA A 143 -0.89 -9.89 4.48
C ALA A 143 -0.42 -9.66 3.03
N PHE A 144 0.55 -10.44 2.55
CA PHE A 144 1.03 -10.34 1.17
C PHE A 144 -0.07 -10.69 0.15
N VAL A 145 -0.85 -11.73 0.39
CA VAL A 145 -1.94 -12.14 -0.51
C VAL A 145 -3.01 -11.06 -0.58
N SER A 146 -3.44 -10.52 0.56
CA SER A 146 -4.41 -9.43 0.62
C SER A 146 -3.96 -8.19 -0.16
N VAL A 147 -2.72 -7.74 0.06
CA VAL A 147 -2.14 -6.59 -0.67
C VAL A 147 -2.02 -6.89 -2.17
N LEU A 148 -1.55 -8.09 -2.52
CA LEU A 148 -1.44 -8.53 -3.91
C LEU A 148 -2.79 -8.47 -4.63
N VAL A 149 -3.85 -9.00 -4.01
CA VAL A 149 -5.19 -9.05 -4.60
C VAL A 149 -5.73 -7.64 -4.87
N VAL A 150 -5.66 -6.75 -3.88
CA VAL A 150 -6.14 -5.37 -4.00
C VAL A 150 -5.46 -4.65 -5.17
N HIS A 151 -4.13 -4.74 -5.24
CA HIS A 151 -3.37 -4.06 -6.28
C HIS A 151 -3.46 -4.76 -7.65
N ALA A 152 -3.61 -6.08 -7.70
CA ALA A 152 -3.84 -6.82 -8.94
C ALA A 152 -5.19 -6.46 -9.58
N ILE A 153 -6.26 -6.35 -8.78
CA ILE A 153 -7.57 -5.90 -9.25
C ILE A 153 -7.45 -4.48 -9.81
N GLY A 154 -6.82 -3.56 -9.06
CA GLY A 154 -6.59 -2.20 -9.52
C GLY A 154 -5.80 -2.13 -10.82
N ALA A 155 -4.67 -2.84 -10.90
CA ALA A 155 -3.84 -2.87 -12.10
C ALA A 155 -4.57 -3.45 -13.32
N ALA A 156 -5.35 -4.51 -13.14
CA ALA A 156 -6.15 -5.11 -14.21
C ALA A 156 -7.19 -4.12 -14.74
N ILE A 157 -7.95 -3.45 -13.86
CA ILE A 157 -8.92 -2.42 -14.24
C ILE A 157 -8.23 -1.28 -14.99
N GLY A 158 -7.11 -0.79 -14.45
CA GLY A 158 -6.39 0.34 -15.02
C GLY A 158 -5.86 0.06 -16.43
N VAL A 159 -5.19 -1.08 -16.61
CA VAL A 159 -4.65 -1.51 -17.91
C VAL A 159 -5.77 -1.76 -18.93
N TRP A 160 -6.90 -2.35 -18.52
CA TRP A 160 -8.02 -2.64 -19.43
C TRP A 160 -8.84 -1.39 -19.80
N SER A 161 -8.80 -0.35 -18.99
CA SER A 161 -9.51 0.92 -19.26
C SER A 161 -8.87 1.80 -20.35
N ARG A 162 -7.84 1.29 -21.03
CA ARG A 162 -7.06 1.99 -22.05
C ARG A 162 -7.29 1.36 -23.42
#